data_AF-A0A8J6W547-F1
#
_entry.id   AF-A0A8J6W547-F1
#
_cell.length_a   1.000
_cell.length_b   1.000
_cell.length_c   1.000
_cell.angle_alpha   90.00
_cell.angle_beta   90.00
_cell.angle_gamma   90.00
#
_symmetry.space_group_name_H-M   'P 1'
#
loop_
_entity.id
_entity.type
_entity.pdbx_description
1 polymer ?
#
loop_
_entity_poly.entity_id
_entity_poly.type
_entity_poly.pdbx_seq_one_letter_code
_entity_poly.pdbx_strand_id
1 'polypeptide(L)'
;MVKVGLANCTNHAKTVKLKQGLGSISLIPIKIGKRGVKVRNVWIHYHDLYHLEVAQLDRIQMGNYWVSGVNGINGRVFHDAPIVEEYDSFLDEARIAIHESLTRPSAFSQLKLLCWLGLLLIQGINPWAVIIRHTKSLKKKQAELWL
;
A
#
# COMPACT_ATOMS: atom_id res chain seq x y z
N MET A 1 19.25 -9.78 10.40
CA MET A 1 19.20 -9.08 11.71
C MET A 1 18.47 -7.73 11.65
N VAL A 2 18.68 -6.87 10.64
CA VAL A 2 18.00 -5.54 10.55
C VAL A 2 16.46 -5.64 10.44
N LYS A 3 15.93 -6.64 9.71
CA LYS A 3 14.47 -6.88 9.58
C LYS A 3 13.74 -7.13 10.91
N VAL A 4 14.40 -7.72 11.91
CA VAL A 4 13.79 -8.06 13.21
C VAL A 4 13.74 -6.83 14.14
N GLY A 5 14.75 -5.96 14.07
CA GLY A 5 14.81 -4.71 14.84
C GLY A 5 13.76 -3.68 14.39
N LEU A 6 13.56 -3.52 13.08
CA LEU A 6 12.53 -2.63 12.54
C LEU A 6 11.10 -3.09 12.85
N ALA A 7 10.84 -4.41 12.81
CA ALA A 7 9.53 -4.98 13.16
C ALA A 7 9.17 -4.78 14.65
N ASN A 8 10.17 -4.77 15.55
CA ASN A 8 9.94 -4.50 16.97
C ASN A 8 9.65 -3.02 17.26
N CYS A 9 10.24 -2.10 16.49
CA CYS A 9 9.98 -0.65 16.63
C CYS A 9 8.62 -0.23 16.05
N THR A 10 8.16 -0.86 14.96
CA THR A 10 6.90 -0.53 14.28
C THR A 10 5.66 -0.99 15.04
N ASN A 11 5.78 -2.07 15.83
CA ASN A 11 4.70 -2.69 16.59
C ASN A 11 4.70 -2.32 18.08
N HIS A 12 5.66 -1.51 18.54
CA HIS A 12 5.66 -1.03 19.92
C HIS A 12 4.40 -0.21 20.21
N ALA A 13 3.73 -0.46 21.34
CA ALA A 13 2.42 0.10 21.65
C ALA A 13 2.36 1.65 21.57
N LYS A 14 3.46 2.32 21.96
CA LYS A 14 3.58 3.79 21.83
C LYS A 14 3.60 4.25 20.36
N THR A 15 4.33 3.54 19.51
CA THR A 15 4.38 3.81 18.07
C THR A 15 3.02 3.58 17.43
N VAL A 16 2.33 2.49 17.81
CA VAL A 16 0.98 2.20 17.31
C VAL A 16 -0.03 3.27 17.73
N LYS A 17 -0.03 3.69 19.01
CA LYS A 17 -0.90 4.76 19.51
C LYS A 17 -0.62 6.10 18.81
N LEU A 18 0.66 6.44 18.60
CA LEU A 18 1.02 7.65 17.88
C LEU A 18 0.52 7.62 16.43
N LYS A 19 0.74 6.50 15.72
CA LYS A 19 0.23 6.31 14.35
C LYS A 19 -1.29 6.43 14.29
N GLN A 20 -2.01 5.80 15.22
CA GLN A 20 -3.47 5.89 15.33
C GLN A 20 -3.93 7.32 15.61
N GLY A 21 -3.26 8.04 16.52
CA GLY A 21 -3.52 9.45 16.81
C GLY A 21 -3.31 10.37 15.60
N LEU A 22 -2.41 10.00 14.68
CA LEU A 22 -2.19 10.69 13.40
C LEU A 22 -3.14 10.23 12.28
N GLY A 23 -4.12 9.36 12.59
CA GLY A 23 -5.12 8.87 11.64
C GLY A 23 -4.68 7.65 10.83
N SER A 24 -3.68 6.89 11.28
CA SER A 24 -3.34 5.61 10.67
C SER A 24 -4.43 4.57 10.94
N ILE A 25 -5.01 4.06 9.85
CA ILE A 25 -6.00 2.98 9.89
C ILE A 25 -5.48 1.67 9.31
N SER A 26 -4.24 1.64 8.82
CA SER A 26 -3.71 0.54 7.99
C SER A 26 -3.72 -0.81 8.72
N LEU A 27 -3.62 -0.82 10.05
CA LEU A 27 -3.69 -2.03 10.91
C LEU A 27 -5.09 -2.32 11.47
N ILE A 28 -6.12 -1.58 11.05
CA ILE A 28 -7.50 -1.81 11.50
C ILE A 28 -8.13 -2.87 10.57
N PRO A 29 -8.73 -3.95 11.12
CA PRO A 29 -9.46 -4.92 10.32
C PRO A 29 -10.65 -4.27 9.61
N ILE A 30 -10.82 -4.58 8.33
CA ILE A 30 -11.96 -4.12 7.53
C ILE A 30 -13.24 -4.78 8.06
N LYS A 31 -14.33 -4.02 8.07
CA LYS A 31 -15.66 -4.52 8.42
C LYS A 31 -16.66 -4.20 7.32
N ILE A 32 -17.53 -5.18 7.01
CA ILE A 32 -18.72 -4.99 6.19
C ILE A 32 -19.92 -5.08 7.14
N GLY A 33 -20.60 -3.94 7.34
CA GLY A 33 -21.56 -3.79 8.43
C GLY A 33 -20.89 -4.03 9.79
N LYS A 34 -21.41 -4.98 10.57
CA LYS A 34 -20.86 -5.35 11.89
C LYS A 34 -19.87 -6.52 11.85
N ARG A 35 -19.61 -7.11 10.68
CA ARG A 35 -18.76 -8.31 10.54
C ARG A 35 -17.40 -7.93 9.98
N GLY A 36 -16.33 -8.36 10.65
CA GLY A 36 -14.99 -8.21 10.09
C GLY A 36 -14.75 -9.21 8.96
N VAL A 37 -13.86 -8.86 8.03
CA VAL A 37 -13.55 -9.68 6.85
C VAL A 37 -12.35 -10.58 7.15
N LYS A 38 -12.50 -11.88 6.91
CA LYS A 38 -11.40 -12.85 6.98
C LYS A 38 -11.28 -13.63 5.68
N VAL A 39 -10.04 -13.91 5.28
CA VAL A 39 -9.71 -14.84 4.21
C VAL A 39 -8.76 -15.89 4.78
N ARG A 40 -9.08 -17.18 4.60
CA ARG A 40 -8.30 -18.30 5.16
C ARG A 40 -7.97 -18.12 6.66
N ASN A 41 -8.98 -17.69 7.45
CA ASN A 41 -8.88 -17.36 8.87
C ASN A 41 -7.97 -16.18 9.27
N VAL A 42 -7.43 -15.43 8.31
CA VAL A 42 -6.64 -14.21 8.54
C VAL A 42 -7.51 -12.97 8.39
N TRP A 43 -7.41 -12.02 9.32
CA TRP A 43 -8.10 -10.73 9.23
C TRP A 43 -7.50 -9.88 8.10
N ILE A 44 -8.36 -9.33 7.25
CA ILE A 44 -7.95 -8.38 6.23
C ILE A 44 -7.99 -6.98 6.83
N HIS A 45 -6.87 -6.26 6.76
CA HIS A 45 -6.75 -4.89 7.27
C HIS A 45 -6.83 -3.88 6.14
N TYR A 46 -6.99 -2.59 6.49
CA TYR A 46 -6.98 -1.52 5.48
C TYR A 46 -5.70 -1.47 4.66
N HIS A 47 -4.55 -1.88 5.21
CA HIS A 47 -3.32 -2.00 4.42
C HIS A 47 -3.48 -3.01 3.27
N ASP A 48 -4.01 -4.20 3.57
CA ASP A 48 -4.31 -5.23 2.57
C ASP A 48 -5.34 -4.72 1.54
N LEU A 49 -6.33 -3.93 1.99
CA LEU A 49 -7.29 -3.29 1.09
C LEU A 49 -6.59 -2.39 0.07
N TYR A 50 -5.60 -1.61 0.48
CA TYR A 50 -4.89 -0.72 -0.44
C TYR A 50 -4.11 -1.51 -1.49
N HIS A 51 -3.49 -2.63 -1.14
CA HIS A 51 -2.91 -3.54 -2.14
C HIS A 51 -3.97 -4.01 -3.13
N LEU A 52 -5.12 -4.49 -2.64
CA LEU A 52 -6.21 -5.00 -3.48
C LEU A 52 -6.85 -3.92 -4.37
N GLU A 53 -6.94 -2.68 -3.90
CA GLU A 53 -7.41 -1.54 -4.69
C GLU A 53 -6.41 -1.17 -5.78
N VAL A 54 -5.12 -1.11 -5.44
CA VAL A 54 -4.05 -0.82 -6.40
C VAL A 54 -3.90 -1.93 -7.44
N ALA A 55 -4.13 -3.19 -7.06
CA ALA A 55 -4.13 -4.35 -7.95
C ALA A 55 -5.16 -4.27 -9.07
N GLN A 56 -6.27 -3.56 -8.83
CA GLN A 56 -7.33 -3.34 -9.82
C GLN A 56 -7.03 -2.18 -10.79
N LEU A 57 -5.96 -1.44 -10.55
CA LEU A 57 -5.51 -0.34 -11.39
C LEU A 57 -4.52 -0.86 -12.44
N ASP A 58 -4.44 -0.20 -13.59
CA ASP A 58 -3.39 -0.48 -14.59
C ASP A 58 -2.01 -0.43 -13.92
N ARG A 59 -1.12 -1.36 -14.29
CA ARG A 59 0.29 -1.32 -13.87
C ARG A 59 0.91 0.01 -14.31
N ILE A 60 1.78 0.58 -13.48
CA ILE A 60 2.48 1.82 -13.81
C ILE A 60 3.99 1.60 -13.83
N GLN A 61 4.67 2.29 -14.72
CA GLN A 61 6.13 2.23 -14.78
C GLN A 61 6.75 3.01 -13.61
N MET A 62 7.60 2.34 -12.83
CA MET A 62 8.43 2.92 -11.76
C MET A 62 9.87 2.43 -11.95
N GLY A 63 10.77 3.33 -12.33
CA GLY A 63 12.10 2.93 -12.81
C GLY A 63 11.98 1.99 -14.01
N ASN A 64 12.60 0.81 -13.91
CA ASN A 64 12.62 -0.21 -14.97
C ASN A 64 11.47 -1.23 -14.87
N TYR A 65 10.59 -1.11 -13.87
CA TYR A 65 9.58 -2.12 -13.57
C TYR A 65 8.15 -1.62 -13.78
N TRP A 66 7.27 -2.53 -14.18
CA TRP A 66 5.83 -2.31 -14.22
C TRP A 66 5.22 -2.76 -12.90
N VAL A 67 4.84 -1.81 -12.06
CA VAL A 67 4.43 -2.08 -10.67
C VAL A 67 2.93 -2.31 -10.63
N SER A 68 2.49 -3.41 -10.01
CA SER A 68 1.09 -3.85 -9.93
C SER A 68 0.40 -3.53 -8.60
N GLY A 69 1.14 -3.41 -7.49
CA GLY A 69 0.60 -3.28 -6.14
C GLY A 69 0.46 -4.60 -5.37
N VAL A 70 0.76 -5.75 -5.99
CA VAL A 70 0.41 -7.08 -5.43
C VAL A 70 1.62 -7.83 -4.84
N ASN A 71 2.85 -7.56 -5.28
CA ASN A 71 4.05 -8.25 -4.77
C ASN A 71 4.32 -7.94 -3.28
N GLY A 72 3.82 -6.82 -2.75
CA GLY A 72 3.89 -6.50 -1.32
C GLY A 72 2.81 -7.16 -0.45
N ILE A 73 1.79 -7.79 -1.04
CA ILE A 73 0.73 -8.46 -0.25
C ILE A 73 1.21 -9.81 0.27
N ASN A 74 0.64 -10.29 1.39
CA ASN A 74 0.86 -11.67 1.82
C ASN A 74 0.17 -12.64 0.84
N GLY A 75 0.85 -12.99 -0.24
CA GLY A 75 0.32 -13.80 -1.33
C GLY A 75 -0.28 -15.14 -0.88
N ARG A 76 0.22 -15.74 0.21
CA ARG A 76 -0.30 -17.02 0.75
C ARG A 76 -1.73 -16.92 1.31
N VAL A 77 -2.15 -15.72 1.70
CA VAL A 77 -3.52 -15.45 2.16
C VAL A 77 -4.50 -15.44 0.98
N PHE A 78 -4.02 -15.06 -0.20
CA PHE A 78 -4.87 -14.82 -1.39
C PHE A 78 -4.68 -15.85 -2.51
N HIS A 79 -3.58 -16.60 -2.51
CA HIS A 79 -3.22 -17.60 -3.50
C HIS A 79 -2.55 -18.83 -2.87
N ASP A 80 -2.75 -20.00 -3.47
CA ASP A 80 -2.12 -21.26 -3.05
C ASP A 80 -0.66 -21.37 -3.46
N ALA A 81 -0.30 -20.76 -4.59
CA ALA A 81 1.07 -20.70 -5.07
C ALA A 81 1.77 -19.41 -4.56
N PRO A 82 3.08 -19.46 -4.30
CA PRO A 82 3.84 -18.25 -4.00
C PRO A 82 3.78 -17.28 -5.20
N ILE A 83 3.55 -16.01 -4.92
CA ILE A 83 3.66 -14.95 -5.93
C ILE A 83 5.16 -14.81 -6.24
N VAL A 84 5.54 -14.97 -7.50
CA VAL A 84 6.91 -14.76 -7.95
C VAL A 84 7.14 -13.25 -8.08
N GLU A 85 8.06 -12.72 -7.27
CA GLU A 85 8.35 -11.29 -7.28
C GLU A 85 9.00 -10.87 -8.61
N GLU A 86 8.26 -10.13 -9.43
CA GLU A 86 8.76 -9.51 -10.67
C GLU A 86 9.64 -8.26 -10.41
N TYR A 87 9.54 -7.70 -9.22
CA TYR A 87 10.23 -6.50 -8.75
C TYR A 87 10.15 -6.42 -7.23
N ASP A 88 11.01 -5.59 -6.62
CA ASP A 88 11.06 -5.40 -5.16
C ASP A 88 9.74 -4.83 -4.62
N SER A 89 9.17 -5.50 -3.61
CA SER A 89 7.97 -5.07 -2.87
C SER A 89 8.00 -3.62 -2.38
N PHE A 90 9.19 -3.03 -2.22
CA PHE A 90 9.40 -1.61 -1.96
C PHE A 90 8.59 -0.71 -2.92
N LEU A 91 8.54 -1.06 -4.21
CA LEU A 91 7.83 -0.25 -5.19
C LEU A 91 6.31 -0.30 -5.01
N ASP A 92 5.78 -1.43 -4.50
CA ASP A 92 4.37 -1.53 -4.15
C ASP A 92 4.04 -0.66 -2.96
N GLU A 93 4.86 -0.70 -1.91
CA GLU A 93 4.67 0.14 -0.73
C GLU A 93 4.69 1.63 -1.07
N ALA A 94 5.60 2.04 -1.96
CA ALA A 94 5.63 3.40 -2.48
C ALA A 94 4.34 3.76 -3.23
N ARG A 95 3.88 2.87 -4.13
CA ARG A 95 2.63 3.06 -4.89
C ARG A 95 1.41 3.11 -3.97
N ILE A 96 1.41 2.33 -2.88
CA ILE A 96 0.33 2.28 -1.89
C ILE A 96 0.33 3.51 -1.00
N ALA A 97 1.50 4.03 -0.62
CA ALA A 97 1.57 5.30 0.10
C ALA A 97 0.95 6.44 -0.72
N ILE A 98 1.21 6.47 -2.04
CA ILE A 98 0.54 7.38 -2.97
C ILE A 98 -0.97 7.13 -2.96
N HIS A 99 -1.40 5.89 -3.15
CA HIS A 99 -2.83 5.54 -3.18
C HIS A 99 -3.58 5.93 -1.89
N GLU A 100 -3.01 5.59 -0.73
CA GLU A 100 -3.54 5.90 0.59
C GLU A 100 -3.65 7.42 0.79
N SER A 101 -2.61 8.18 0.41
CA SER A 101 -2.61 9.65 0.53
C SER A 101 -3.68 10.34 -0.32
N LEU A 102 -4.05 9.75 -1.47
CA LEU A 102 -5.02 10.31 -2.41
C LEU A 102 -6.45 9.90 -2.07
N THR A 103 -6.67 8.65 -1.66
CA THR A 103 -8.02 8.11 -1.42
C THR A 103 -8.48 8.31 0.02
N ARG A 104 -7.55 8.32 0.97
CA ARG A 104 -7.81 8.39 2.42
C ARG A 104 -6.78 9.30 3.11
N PRO A 105 -6.80 10.60 2.80
CA PRO A 105 -5.83 11.56 3.34
C PRO A 105 -5.94 11.66 4.87
N SER A 106 -4.79 11.55 5.55
CA SER A 106 -4.62 11.81 6.98
C SER A 106 -3.21 12.38 7.21
N ALA A 107 -2.96 12.97 8.38
CA ALA A 107 -1.62 13.45 8.71
C ALA A 107 -0.58 12.32 8.61
N PHE A 108 -0.95 11.10 9.03
CA PHE A 108 -0.10 9.93 8.87
C PHE A 108 0.14 9.55 7.41
N SER A 109 -0.89 9.50 6.56
CA SER A 109 -0.71 9.09 5.16
C SER A 109 0.08 10.11 4.35
N GLN A 110 -0.04 11.41 4.66
CA GLN A 110 0.78 12.45 4.06
C GLN A 110 2.25 12.37 4.50
N LEU A 111 2.52 12.15 5.79
CA LEU A 111 3.89 11.92 6.26
C LEU A 111 4.50 10.66 5.63
N LYS A 112 3.72 9.57 5.58
CA LYS A 112 4.12 8.33 4.92
C LYS A 112 4.45 8.58 3.45
N LEU A 113 3.61 9.32 2.72
CA LEU A 113 3.87 9.71 1.34
C LEU A 113 5.22 10.42 1.21
N LEU A 114 5.46 11.48 2.01
CA LEU A 114 6.72 12.23 1.94
C LEU A 114 7.96 11.35 2.14
N CYS A 115 7.91 10.41 3.10
CA CYS A 115 8.99 9.44 3.31
C CYS A 115 9.22 8.57 2.05
N TRP A 116 8.14 8.06 1.45
CA TRP A 116 8.24 7.22 0.26
C TRP A 116 8.71 7.98 -0.98
N LEU A 117 8.29 9.24 -1.17
CA LEU A 117 8.79 10.08 -2.26
C LEU A 117 10.30 10.34 -2.11
N GLY A 118 10.78 10.57 -0.87
CA GLY A 118 12.21 10.68 -0.58
C GLY A 118 12.98 9.40 -0.93
N LEU A 119 12.45 8.23 -0.57
CA LEU A 119 13.08 6.95 -0.89
C LEU A 119 13.11 6.66 -2.40
N LEU A 120 12.05 7.03 -3.15
CA LEU A 120 12.06 6.95 -4.61
C LEU A 120 13.16 7.81 -5.23
N LEU A 121 13.36 9.03 -4.73
CA LEU A 121 14.45 9.91 -5.19
C LEU A 121 15.83 9.27 -4.95
N ILE A 122 16.04 8.69 -3.77
CA ILE A 122 17.30 8.00 -3.43
C ILE A 122 17.57 6.83 -4.38
N GLN A 123 16.52 6.16 -4.87
CA GLN A 123 16.63 5.09 -5.88
C GLN A 123 16.70 5.60 -7.33
N GLY A 124 16.76 6.91 -7.56
CA GLY A 124 16.80 7.50 -8.90
C GLY A 124 15.47 7.43 -9.66
N ILE A 125 14.35 7.20 -8.97
CA ILE A 125 13.01 7.15 -9.56
C ILE A 125 12.32 8.50 -9.37
N ASN A 126 11.84 9.10 -10.47
CA ASN A 126 11.11 10.38 -10.43
C ASN A 126 9.73 10.21 -9.74
N PRO A 127 9.52 10.75 -8.52
CA PRO A 127 8.29 10.53 -7.77
C PRO A 127 7.09 11.23 -8.39
N TRP A 128 7.27 12.40 -8.99
CA TRP A 128 6.20 13.15 -9.64
C TRP A 128 5.64 12.39 -10.84
N ALA A 129 6.51 11.77 -11.64
CA ALA A 129 6.10 10.91 -12.74
C ALA A 129 5.26 9.72 -12.25
N VAL A 130 5.64 9.12 -11.11
CA VAL A 130 4.88 8.02 -10.49
C VAL A 130 3.50 8.52 -10.04
N ILE A 131 3.41 9.65 -9.35
CA ILE A 131 2.14 10.24 -8.90
C ILE A 131 1.20 10.51 -10.09
N ILE A 132 1.72 11.11 -11.17
CA ILE A 132 0.93 11.40 -12.38
C ILE A 132 0.39 10.11 -13.00
N ARG A 133 1.24 9.10 -13.18
CA ARG A 133 0.84 7.80 -13.75
C ARG A 133 -0.18 7.10 -12.86
N HIS A 134 0.02 7.12 -11.55
CA HIS A 134 -0.93 6.55 -10.58
C HIS A 134 -2.29 7.25 -10.68
N THR A 135 -2.30 8.59 -10.70
CA THR A 135 -3.54 9.38 -10.77
C THR A 135 -4.29 9.13 -12.08
N LYS A 136 -3.58 9.01 -13.20
CA LYS A 136 -4.19 8.64 -14.50
C LYS A 136 -4.86 7.26 -14.43
N SER A 137 -4.16 6.27 -13.87
CA SER A 137 -4.69 4.92 -13.69
C SER A 137 -5.93 4.90 -12.78
N LEU A 138 -5.90 5.66 -11.68
CA LEU A 138 -7.04 5.83 -10.78
C LEU A 138 -8.25 6.46 -11.48
N LYS A 139 -8.04 7.54 -12.25
CA LYS A 139 -9.12 8.22 -13.00
C LYS A 139 -9.75 7.31 -14.04
N LYS A 140 -8.94 6.50 -14.74
CA LYS A 140 -9.45 5.50 -15.69
C LYS A 140 -10.33 4.48 -14.98
N LYS A 141 -9.86 3.92 -13.86
CA LYS A 141 -10.65 2.93 -13.10
C LYS A 141 -11.94 3.52 -12.55
N GLN A 142 -11.91 4.77 -12.11
CA GLN A 142 -13.13 5.48 -11.73
C GLN A 142 -14.09 5.52 -12.92
N ALA A 143 -13.67 6.02 -14.09
CA ALA A 143 -14.53 6.09 -15.27
C ALA A 143 -15.15 4.73 -15.66
N GLU A 144 -14.42 3.62 -15.53
CA GLU A 144 -14.95 2.26 -15.75
C GLU A 144 -16.08 1.85 -14.78
N LEU A 145 -16.06 2.34 -13.54
CA LEU A 145 -17.06 2.01 -12.52
C LEU A 145 -18.32 2.89 -12.59
N TRP A 146 -18.26 4.02 -13.31
CA TRP A 146 -19.41 4.91 -13.54
C TRP A 146 -20.15 4.59 -14.86
N LEU A 147 -19.69 3.59 -15.62
CA LEU A 147 -20.35 3.00 -16.79
C LEU A 147 -21.14 1.76 -16.37
#